data_AF-A0A820LJT0-F1
#
_entry.id   AF-A0A820LJT0-F1
#
_cell.length_a   1.000
_cell.length_b   1.000
_cell.length_c   1.000
_cell.angle_alpha   90.00
_cell.angle_beta   90.00
_cell.angle_gamma   90.00
#
_symmetry.space_group_name_H-M   'P 1'
#
loop_
_entity.id
_entity.type
_entity.pdbx_description
1 polymer ?
#
loop_
_entity_poly.entity_id
_entity_poly.type
_entity_poly.pdbx_seq_one_letter_code
_entity_poly.pdbx_strand_id
1 'polypeptide(L)'
;MYIFINFLNKKIILLFSDVTILTRHVSASIGTKLIFDGEGQVISRTPFPREIGTTVSIPSLFNRFPVRRTELQSHSKREFSQALNIIQSFAIISRQIQFFQVSSSADNHPPSHPLLTLTPSSSLKDTLAQIFGQKILESIIHIDDINDDEDKEFKFDGYISRPQHGCGRSSA
;
A
#
# COMPACT_ATOMS: atom_id res chain seq x y z
N MET A 1 0.18 -12.07 13.66
CA MET A 1 -0.66 -13.15 13.09
C MET A 1 -2.16 -12.89 13.25
N TYR A 2 -2.63 -12.51 14.45
CA TYR A 2 -4.05 -12.27 14.75
C TYR A 2 -4.72 -11.09 14.02
N ILE A 3 -3.99 -10.02 13.71
CA ILE A 3 -4.55 -8.81 13.06
C ILE A 3 -4.96 -9.11 11.60
N PHE A 4 -4.17 -9.90 10.87
CA PHE A 4 -4.44 -10.20 9.46
C PHE A 4 -5.43 -11.36 9.25
N ILE A 5 -5.47 -12.33 10.15
CA ILE A 5 -6.53 -13.36 10.13
C ILE A 5 -7.91 -12.72 10.36
N ASN A 6 -7.99 -11.67 11.20
CA ASN A 6 -9.22 -10.89 11.35
C ASN A 6 -9.54 -9.99 10.14
N PHE A 7 -8.53 -9.52 9.39
CA PHE A 7 -8.78 -8.84 8.11
C PHE A 7 -9.40 -9.81 7.07
N LEU A 8 -8.98 -11.08 7.08
CA LEU A 8 -9.59 -12.16 6.28
C LEU A 8 -10.99 -12.57 6.77
N ASN A 9 -11.35 -12.32 8.03
CA ASN A 9 -12.71 -12.56 8.53
C ASN A 9 -13.77 -11.72 7.80
N LYS A 10 -13.38 -10.68 7.04
CA LYS A 10 -14.32 -9.97 6.17
C LYS A 10 -14.66 -10.71 4.87
N LYS A 11 -14.00 -11.84 4.52
CA LYS A 11 -14.27 -12.74 3.36
C LYS A 11 -14.44 -12.13 1.95
N ILE A 12 -14.53 -10.81 1.83
CA ILE A 12 -14.96 -10.10 0.61
C ILE A 12 -13.95 -10.32 -0.52
N ILE A 13 -12.65 -10.26 -0.23
CA ILE A 13 -11.61 -10.45 -1.26
C ILE A 13 -11.66 -11.86 -1.86
N LEU A 14 -12.04 -12.85 -1.06
CA LEU A 14 -12.13 -14.26 -1.44
C LEU A 14 -13.28 -14.46 -2.41
N LEU A 15 -14.36 -13.67 -2.35
CA LEU A 15 -15.49 -13.76 -3.29
C LEU A 15 -15.08 -13.36 -4.72
N PHE A 16 -14.08 -12.49 -4.88
CA PHE A 16 -13.72 -11.90 -6.16
C PHE A 16 -12.60 -12.62 -6.92
N SER A 17 -11.82 -13.48 -6.24
CA SER A 17 -10.66 -14.15 -6.81
C SER A 17 -10.18 -15.28 -5.90
N ASP A 18 -9.39 -16.20 -6.46
CA ASP A 18 -8.70 -17.24 -5.71
C ASP A 18 -7.50 -16.63 -4.99
N VAL A 19 -7.36 -16.90 -3.69
CA VAL A 19 -6.31 -16.28 -2.87
C VAL A 19 -5.32 -17.33 -2.39
N THR A 20 -4.04 -17.05 -2.58
CA THR A 20 -2.95 -17.84 -2.02
C THR A 20 -2.22 -17.04 -0.95
N ILE A 21 -2.03 -17.62 0.22
CA ILE A 21 -1.27 -17.03 1.32
C ILE A 21 -0.06 -17.91 1.61
N LEU A 22 1.12 -17.29 1.56
CA LEU A 22 2.33 -17.88 2.08
C LEU A 22 2.60 -17.23 3.43
N THR A 23 2.84 -17.97 4.49
CA THR A 23 3.15 -17.38 5.80
C THR A 23 4.11 -18.23 6.63
N ARG A 24 4.97 -17.57 7.41
CA ARG A 24 5.80 -18.20 8.43
C ARG A 24 5.84 -17.31 9.67
N HIS A 25 5.44 -17.88 10.80
CA HIS A 25 5.56 -17.22 12.10
C HIS A 25 6.98 -17.40 12.68
N VAL A 26 7.42 -16.50 13.55
CA VAL A 26 8.74 -16.58 14.19
C VAL A 26 8.95 -17.89 14.98
N SER A 27 7.88 -18.44 15.56
CA SER A 27 7.93 -19.71 16.30
C SER A 27 7.89 -20.95 15.42
N ALA A 28 7.69 -20.81 14.10
CA ALA A 28 7.56 -21.93 13.17
C ALA A 28 8.89 -22.20 12.46
N SER A 29 9.31 -23.46 12.42
CA SER A 29 10.53 -23.89 11.71
C SER A 29 10.39 -23.74 10.19
N ILE A 30 9.21 -24.06 9.64
CA ILE A 30 8.91 -23.97 8.21
C ILE A 30 7.66 -23.12 7.96
N GLY A 31 7.62 -22.44 6.81
CA GLY A 31 6.44 -21.72 6.36
C GLY A 31 5.34 -22.66 5.86
N THR A 32 4.17 -22.10 5.64
CA THR A 32 2.99 -22.79 5.14
C THR A 32 2.40 -22.02 3.96
N LYS A 33 2.03 -22.74 2.91
CA LYS A 33 1.20 -22.26 1.80
C LYS A 33 -0.25 -22.67 2.05
N LEU A 34 -1.13 -21.69 1.94
CA LEU A 34 -2.59 -21.83 2.07
C LEU A 34 -3.23 -21.39 0.76
N ILE A 35 -4.15 -22.21 0.24
CA ILE A 35 -4.98 -21.88 -0.92
C ILE A 35 -6.43 -21.82 -0.46
N PHE A 36 -7.11 -20.72 -0.77
CA PHE A 36 -8.49 -20.48 -0.37
C PHE A 36 -9.45 -20.55 -1.57
N ASP A 37 -10.67 -21.04 -1.33
CA ASP A 37 -11.79 -20.96 -2.28
C ASP A 37 -12.58 -19.64 -2.14
N GLY A 38 -13.66 -19.52 -2.91
CA GLY A 38 -14.52 -18.35 -2.93
C GLY A 38 -15.35 -18.14 -1.66
N GLU A 39 -15.55 -19.22 -0.90
CA GLU A 39 -16.30 -19.29 0.36
C GLU A 39 -15.39 -18.97 1.57
N GLY A 40 -14.09 -18.88 1.30
CA GLY A 40 -13.02 -18.57 2.24
C GLY A 40 -12.56 -19.76 3.07
N GLN A 41 -12.82 -20.98 2.59
CA GLN A 41 -12.29 -22.21 3.17
C GLN A 41 -10.90 -22.51 2.61
N VAL A 42 -10.09 -23.17 3.44
CA VAL A 42 -8.75 -23.61 3.05
C VAL A 42 -8.88 -24.91 2.26
N ILE A 43 -8.68 -24.84 0.95
CA ILE A 43 -8.68 -26.01 0.05
C ILE A 43 -7.38 -26.80 0.17
N SER A 44 -6.26 -26.09 0.38
CA SER A 44 -4.95 -26.71 0.47
C SER A 44 -4.09 -26.04 1.53
N ARG A 45 -3.40 -26.88 2.31
CA ARG A 45 -2.40 -26.48 3.27
C ARG A 45 -1.16 -27.34 3.10
N THR A 46 -0.07 -26.73 2.63
CA THR A 46 1.19 -27.45 2.37
C THR A 46 2.39 -26.74 2.99
N PRO A 47 3.42 -27.48 3.44
CA PRO A 47 4.66 -26.87 3.89
C PRO A 47 5.34 -26.12 2.73
N PHE A 48 5.87 -24.92 3.00
CA PHE A 48 6.53 -24.09 2.00
C PHE A 48 7.71 -23.33 2.61
N PRO A 49 8.95 -23.55 2.13
CA PRO A 49 10.11 -22.80 2.61
C PRO A 49 9.96 -21.30 2.33
N ARG A 50 9.96 -20.47 3.37
CA ARG A 50 10.02 -19.01 3.26
C ARG A 50 10.63 -18.37 4.50
N GLU A 51 11.06 -17.12 4.36
CA GLU A 51 11.40 -16.26 5.49
C GLU A 51 10.18 -15.86 6.33
N ILE A 52 10.44 -15.45 7.57
CA ILE A 52 9.41 -14.96 8.51
C ILE A 52 8.63 -13.81 7.85
N GLY A 53 7.31 -13.89 7.91
CA GLY A 53 6.41 -12.92 7.29
C GLY A 53 5.28 -13.56 6.52
N THR A 54 4.54 -12.74 5.78
CA THR A 54 3.34 -13.15 5.04
C THR A 54 3.34 -12.51 3.66
N THR A 55 2.92 -13.28 2.65
CA THR A 55 2.71 -12.82 1.28
C THR A 55 1.33 -13.29 0.87
N VAL A 56 0.52 -12.36 0.37
CA VAL A 56 -0.82 -12.63 -0.14
C VAL A 56 -0.77 -12.42 -1.64
N SER A 57 -1.24 -13.41 -2.39
CA SER A 57 -1.29 -13.40 -3.84
C SER A 57 -2.73 -13.55 -4.29
N ILE A 58 -3.20 -12.60 -5.10
CA ILE A 58 -4.57 -12.53 -5.61
C ILE A 58 -4.49 -12.46 -7.14
N PRO A 59 -4.25 -13.61 -7.81
CA PRO A 59 -4.23 -13.65 -9.27
C PRO A 59 -5.62 -13.37 -9.86
N SER A 60 -5.66 -12.69 -11.00
CA SER A 60 -6.91 -12.50 -11.78
C SER A 60 -8.08 -11.93 -10.96
N LEU A 61 -7.87 -10.75 -10.35
CA LEU A 61 -8.92 -10.05 -9.61
C LEU A 61 -10.21 -9.90 -10.45
N PHE A 62 -11.37 -10.16 -9.84
CA PHE A 62 -12.70 -10.18 -10.48
C PHE A 62 -12.91 -11.28 -11.53
N ASN A 63 -12.14 -12.38 -11.51
CA ASN A 63 -12.33 -13.50 -12.45
C ASN A 63 -13.77 -14.05 -12.47
N ARG A 64 -14.48 -14.05 -11.34
CA ARG A 64 -15.88 -14.49 -11.20
C ARG A 64 -16.93 -13.46 -11.62
N PHE A 65 -16.53 -12.21 -11.90
CA PHE A 65 -17.42 -11.11 -12.28
C PHE A 65 -16.96 -10.49 -13.62
N PRO A 66 -17.29 -11.10 -14.77
CA PRO A 66 -16.76 -10.70 -16.07
C PRO A 66 -16.98 -9.22 -16.40
N VAL A 67 -18.16 -8.68 -16.10
CA VAL A 67 -18.50 -7.27 -16.34
C VAL A 67 -17.56 -6.34 -15.56
N ARG A 68 -17.38 -6.58 -14.26
CA ARG A 68 -16.47 -5.79 -13.41
C ARG A 68 -15.02 -5.95 -13.81
N ARG A 69 -14.63 -7.14 -14.27
CA ARG A 69 -13.28 -7.38 -14.79
C ARG A 69 -13.01 -6.52 -16.02
N THR A 70 -13.94 -6.48 -16.98
CA THR A 70 -13.81 -5.64 -18.17
C THR A 70 -13.76 -4.16 -17.80
N GLU A 71 -14.58 -3.74 -16.83
CA GLU A 71 -14.58 -2.36 -16.32
C GLU A 71 -13.25 -1.99 -15.64
N LEU A 72 -12.68 -2.88 -14.83
CA LEU A 72 -11.35 -2.69 -14.23
C LEU A 72 -10.27 -2.61 -15.30
N GLN A 73 -10.35 -3.43 -16.34
CA GLN A 73 -9.38 -3.43 -17.44
C GLN A 73 -9.45 -2.13 -18.24
N SER A 74 -10.65 -1.65 -18.58
CA SER A 74 -10.84 -0.40 -19.32
C SER A 74 -10.41 0.84 -18.51
N HIS A 75 -10.57 0.81 -17.19
CA HIS A 75 -10.19 1.90 -16.28
C HIS A 75 -8.88 1.65 -15.49
N SER A 76 -8.06 0.67 -15.92
CA SER A 76 -6.90 0.19 -15.16
C SER A 76 -5.94 1.29 -14.71
N LYS A 77 -5.65 2.28 -15.57
CA LYS A 77 -4.79 3.43 -15.21
C LYS A 77 -5.39 4.27 -14.09
N ARG A 78 -6.69 4.53 -14.12
CA ARG A 78 -7.40 5.33 -13.11
C ARG A 78 -7.42 4.60 -11.77
N GLU A 79 -7.83 3.34 -11.78
CA GLU A 79 -7.90 2.51 -10.56
C GLU A 79 -6.51 2.29 -9.95
N PHE A 80 -5.49 2.12 -10.80
CA PHE A 80 -4.09 2.05 -10.36
C PHE A 80 -3.63 3.32 -9.66
N SER A 81 -3.90 4.51 -10.24
CA SER A 81 -3.56 5.79 -9.62
C SER A 81 -4.26 5.99 -8.27
N GLN A 82 -5.52 5.57 -8.14
CA GLN A 82 -6.23 5.61 -6.86
C GLN A 82 -5.59 4.69 -5.82
N ALA A 83 -5.24 3.46 -6.21
CA ALA A 83 -4.55 2.52 -5.33
C ALA A 83 -3.18 3.07 -4.89
N LEU A 84 -2.43 3.68 -5.81
CA LEU A 84 -1.15 4.31 -5.52
C LEU A 84 -1.29 5.46 -4.51
N ASN A 85 -2.31 6.32 -4.65
CA ASN A 85 -2.58 7.41 -3.70
C ASN A 85 -2.85 6.88 -2.28
N ILE A 86 -3.58 5.76 -2.16
CA ILE A 86 -3.84 5.11 -0.88
C ILE A 86 -2.52 4.61 -0.27
N ILE A 87 -1.69 3.90 -1.06
CA ILE A 87 -0.38 3.41 -0.62
C ILE A 87 0.51 4.58 -0.17
N GLN A 88 0.57 5.66 -0.95
CA GLN A 88 1.35 6.86 -0.62
C GLN A 88 0.86 7.50 0.69
N SER A 89 -0.45 7.56 0.93
CA SER A 89 -1.01 8.08 2.17
C SER A 89 -0.59 7.24 3.39
N PHE A 90 -0.66 5.91 3.28
CA PHE A 90 -0.17 5.01 4.33
C PHE A 90 1.33 5.13 4.57
N ALA A 91 2.09 5.32 3.49
CA ALA A 91 3.52 5.54 3.54
C ALA A 91 3.93 6.83 4.27
N ILE A 92 3.21 7.93 4.06
CA ILE A 92 3.45 9.20 4.77
C ILE A 92 3.25 9.05 6.28
N ILE A 93 2.25 8.27 6.68
CA ILE A 93 1.92 8.05 8.10
C ILE A 93 2.89 7.03 8.72
N SER A 94 3.23 5.96 8.00
CA SER A 94 3.98 4.81 8.52
C SER A 94 5.49 4.92 8.22
N ARG A 95 6.11 6.02 8.64
CA ARG A 95 7.47 6.45 8.23
C ARG A 95 8.60 5.47 8.55
N GLN A 96 8.39 4.57 9.51
CA GLN A 96 9.37 3.56 9.94
C GLN A 96 9.30 2.25 9.15
N ILE A 97 8.41 2.17 8.16
CA ILE A 97 8.20 0.97 7.35
C ILE A 97 8.73 1.24 5.94
N GLN A 98 9.49 0.27 5.41
CA GLN A 98 9.90 0.30 4.02
C GLN A 98 8.73 -0.10 3.12
N PHE A 99 8.37 0.76 2.16
CA PHE A 99 7.41 0.43 1.11
C PHE A 99 8.15 0.20 -0.20
N PHE A 100 7.79 -0.89 -0.88
CA PHE A 100 8.34 -1.24 -2.18
C PHE A 100 7.21 -1.66 -3.11
N GLN A 101 7.04 -0.94 -4.21
CA GLN A 101 6.02 -1.23 -5.21
C GLN A 101 6.64 -1.33 -6.59
N VAL A 102 6.31 -2.43 -7.27
CA VAL A 102 6.74 -2.72 -8.64
C VAL A 102 5.50 -2.98 -9.48
N SER A 103 5.46 -2.40 -10.67
CA SER A 103 4.54 -2.80 -11.71
C SER A 103 5.30 -3.50 -12.82
N SER A 104 4.74 -4.58 -13.35
CA SER A 104 5.22 -5.23 -14.57
C SER A 104 4.10 -5.10 -15.61
N SER A 105 4.46 -4.64 -16.81
CA SER A 105 3.57 -4.69 -17.97
C SER A 105 3.46 -6.12 -18.50
N ALA A 106 2.36 -6.44 -19.17
CA ALA A 106 2.09 -7.78 -19.71
C ALA A 106 3.05 -8.22 -20.82
N ASP A 107 3.72 -7.28 -21.50
CA ASP A 107 4.85 -7.62 -22.38
C ASP A 107 6.04 -7.99 -21.50
N ASN A 108 6.59 -9.20 -21.72
CA ASN A 108 7.69 -9.92 -21.05
C ASN A 108 9.01 -9.13 -20.80
N HIS A 109 8.98 -7.81 -20.77
CA HIS A 109 10.07 -6.98 -20.33
C HIS A 109 10.22 -7.05 -18.81
N PRO A 110 11.46 -7.10 -18.30
CA PRO A 110 11.72 -7.01 -16.87
C PRO A 110 11.04 -5.77 -16.30
N PRO A 111 10.53 -5.83 -15.05
CA PRO A 111 9.84 -4.71 -14.42
C PRO A 111 10.70 -3.46 -14.53
N SER A 112 10.21 -2.46 -15.27
CA SER A 112 11.09 -1.42 -15.81
C SER A 112 11.75 -0.61 -14.69
N HIS A 113 11.03 -0.19 -13.65
CA HIS A 113 11.60 0.47 -12.47
C HIS A 113 10.61 0.35 -11.30
N PRO A 114 11.06 0.38 -10.03
CA PRO A 114 10.14 0.48 -8.90
C PRO A 114 9.37 1.80 -9.00
N LEU A 115 8.05 1.72 -8.91
CA LEU A 115 7.17 2.89 -8.99
C LEU A 115 7.17 3.69 -7.68
N LEU A 116 7.40 3.01 -6.56
CA LEU A 116 7.57 3.62 -5.26
C LEU A 116 8.59 2.80 -4.46
N THR A 117 9.68 3.45 -4.07
CA THR A 117 10.64 2.91 -3.10
C THR A 117 10.75 3.93 -1.99
N LEU A 118 10.34 3.55 -0.78
CA LEU A 118 10.46 4.39 0.39
C LEU A 118 11.35 3.73 1.40
N THR A 119 12.48 4.37 1.68
CA THR A 119 13.34 3.99 2.79
C THR A 119 12.76 4.57 4.09
N PRO A 120 12.86 3.85 5.21
CA PRO A 120 12.47 4.38 6.50
C PRO A 120 13.19 5.71 6.77
N SER A 121 12.43 6.73 7.16
CA SER A 121 12.98 8.03 7.55
C SER A 121 12.28 8.53 8.81
N SER A 122 13.03 9.19 9.69
CA SER A 122 12.47 9.89 10.83
C SER A 122 11.81 11.22 10.44
N SER A 123 12.22 11.79 9.30
CA SER A 123 11.78 13.09 8.80
C SER A 123 10.61 12.94 7.83
N LEU A 124 9.47 13.54 8.18
CA LEU A 124 8.29 13.64 7.30
C LEU A 124 8.66 14.33 5.98
N LYS A 125 9.51 15.36 6.03
CA LYS A 125 10.02 16.09 4.87
C LYS A 125 10.71 15.16 3.86
N ASP A 126 11.55 14.24 4.36
CA ASP A 126 12.29 13.31 3.51
C ASP A 126 11.34 12.29 2.89
N THR A 127 10.37 11.79 3.65
CA THR A 127 9.32 10.91 3.11
C THR A 127 8.53 11.60 1.98
N LEU A 128 8.15 12.87 2.15
CA LEU A 128 7.48 13.64 1.09
C LEU A 128 8.36 13.79 -0.15
N ALA A 129 9.67 14.03 0.03
CA ALA A 129 10.62 14.15 -1.08
C ALA A 129 10.78 12.83 -1.84
N GLN A 130 10.76 11.69 -1.15
CA GLN A 130 10.84 10.37 -1.78
C GLN A 130 9.56 10.02 -2.56
N ILE A 131 8.39 10.44 -2.08
CA ILE A 131 7.09 10.15 -2.74
C ILE A 131 6.83 11.09 -3.92
N PHE A 132 7.00 12.40 -3.71
CA PHE A 132 6.58 13.43 -4.66
C PHE A 132 7.74 14.10 -5.41
N GLY A 133 8.98 13.69 -5.12
CA GLY A 133 10.21 14.29 -5.65
C GLY A 133 10.67 15.52 -4.88
N GLN A 134 11.95 15.87 -5.02
CA GLN A 134 12.57 16.95 -4.25
C GLN A 134 11.96 18.33 -4.52
N LYS A 135 11.39 18.57 -5.70
CA LYS A 135 10.79 19.85 -6.09
C LYS A 135 9.65 20.30 -5.16
N ILE A 136 8.95 19.36 -4.52
CA ILE A 136 7.85 19.71 -3.60
C ILE A 136 8.37 20.47 -2.36
N LEU A 137 9.63 20.26 -1.97
CA LEU A 137 10.19 20.88 -0.77
C LEU A 137 10.27 22.40 -0.88
N GLU A 138 10.45 22.91 -2.10
CA GLU A 138 10.49 24.34 -2.43
C GLU A 138 9.12 24.99 -2.41
N SER A 139 8.03 24.21 -2.38
CA SER A 139 6.65 24.74 -2.38
C SER A 139 5.86 24.42 -1.11
N ILE A 140 6.48 23.83 -0.07
CA ILE A 140 5.81 23.53 1.21
C ILE A 140 6.40 24.29 2.41
N ILE A 141 5.53 24.63 3.36
CA ILE A 141 5.86 25.09 4.71
C ILE A 141 5.47 24.03 5.75
N HIS A 142 6.24 23.94 6.82
CA HIS A 142 5.91 23.11 7.97
C HIS A 142 4.83 23.81 8.80
N ILE A 143 3.86 23.03 9.28
CA ILE A 143 2.87 23.40 10.26
C ILE A 143 3.17 22.58 11.49
N ASP A 144 3.62 23.26 12.53
CA ASP A 144 3.67 22.80 13.90
C ASP A 144 2.75 23.67 14.77
N ASP A 145 2.22 23.11 15.84
CA ASP A 145 1.55 23.91 16.87
C ASP A 145 2.61 24.75 17.61
N ILE A 146 2.68 26.05 17.27
CA ILE A 146 3.68 27.00 17.81
C ILE A 146 3.30 27.51 19.22
N ASN A 147 2.17 27.07 19.80
CA ASN A 147 1.74 27.52 21.13
C ASN A 147 1.80 26.36 22.14
N ASP A 148 2.72 26.46 23.08
CA ASP A 148 2.89 25.63 24.29
C ASP A 148 1.73 25.79 25.30
N ASP A 149 0.48 25.91 24.83
CA ASP A 149 -0.68 25.83 25.72
C ASP A 149 -0.95 24.34 26.00
N GLU A 150 -0.59 23.88 27.20
CA GLU A 150 -0.76 22.48 27.62
C GLU A 150 -2.22 21.99 27.59
N ASP A 151 -3.19 22.90 27.49
CA ASP A 151 -4.63 22.63 27.54
C ASP A 151 -5.29 22.32 26.18
N LYS A 152 -4.54 22.26 25.07
CA LYS A 152 -5.12 21.92 23.76
C LYS A 152 -5.29 20.42 23.55
N GLU A 153 -6.52 20.02 23.20
CA GLU A 153 -6.91 18.64 22.88
C GLU A 153 -6.33 18.13 21.55
N PHE A 154 -5.95 19.02 20.63
CA PHE A 154 -5.47 18.67 19.30
C PHE A 154 -4.04 19.16 19.06
N LYS A 155 -3.24 18.30 18.45
CA LYS A 155 -1.87 18.60 18.00
C LYS A 155 -1.78 18.44 16.48
N PHE A 156 -1.26 19.45 15.81
CA PHE A 156 -1.02 19.46 14.37
C PHE A 156 0.48 19.41 14.09
N ASP A 157 0.88 18.44 13.26
CA ASP A 157 2.23 18.33 12.71
C ASP A 157 2.11 17.90 11.24
N GLY A 158 2.67 18.68 10.33
CA GLY A 158 2.58 18.38 8.90
C GLY A 158 3.15 19.46 7.99
N TYR A 159 2.91 19.31 6.69
CA TYR A 159 3.33 20.29 5.69
C TYR A 159 2.13 20.72 4.84
N ILE A 160 2.09 22.01 4.51
CA ILE A 160 1.11 22.58 3.57
C ILE A 160 1.83 23.35 2.46
N SER A 161 1.20 23.50 1.30
CA SER A 161 1.73 24.36 0.24
C SER A 161 1.88 25.81 0.71
N ARG A 162 2.94 26.49 0.24
CA ARG A 162 3.13 27.93 0.44
C ARG A 162 1.95 28.68 -0.19
N PRO A 163 1.43 29.74 0.44
CA PRO A 163 0.35 30.57 -0.12
C PRO A 163 0.81 31.52 -1.24
N GLN A 164 1.98 31.25 -1.86
CA GLN A 164 2.55 32.08 -2.92
C GLN A 164 2.04 31.63 -4.30
N HIS A 165 1.90 32.59 -5.22
CA HIS A 165 1.52 32.31 -6.60
C HIS A 165 2.48 31.28 -7.23
N GLY A 166 1.92 30.24 -7.86
CA GLY A 166 2.70 29.16 -8.48
C GLY A 166 3.14 28.03 -7.52
N CYS A 167 2.97 28.16 -6.21
CA CYS A 167 3.28 27.09 -5.24
C CYS A 167 2.12 26.14 -4.96
N GLY A 168 0.91 26.48 -5.42
CA GLY A 168 -0.27 25.61 -5.36
C GLY A 168 -0.22 24.50 -6.41
N ARG A 169 -1.17 23.55 -6.31
CA ARG A 169 -1.38 22.50 -7.32
C ARG A 169 -2.65 22.78 -8.10
N SER A 170 -2.61 22.65 -9.42
CA SER A 170 -3.82 22.64 -10.23
C SER A 170 -4.64 21.39 -9.91
N SER A 171 -5.95 21.54 -9.75
CA SER A 171 -6.86 20.40 -9.69
C SER A 171 -6.75 19.62 -11.00
N ALA A 172 -6.41 18.33 -10.91
CA ALA A 172 -6.39 17.38 -12.03
C ALA A 172 -7.75 16.70 -12.17
#